data_AF-A0A1S1FFA1-F1
#
_entry.id   AF-A0A1S1FFA1-F1
#
_cell.length_a   1.000
_cell.length_b   1.000
_cell.length_c   1.000
_cell.angle_alpha   90.00
_cell.angle_beta   90.00
_cell.angle_gamma   90.00
#
_symmetry.space_group_name_H-M   'P 1'
#
loop_
_entity.id
_entity.type
_entity.pdbx_description
1 polymer ?
#
loop_
_entity_poly.entity_id
_entity_poly.type
_entity_poly.pdbx_seq_one_letter_code
_entity_poly.pdbx_strand_id
1 'polypeptide(L)'
;MQVIKRNGEVTDFNPDKIYQAILKAAQTVYVLTDDLRQNLALVTKKVVLDLEEAGVERATISMIQSMVENRLLGAGYITIAEHYISYRLQRDLDRNGYGDHIAVHLHFEQIR
;
A
#
# COMPACT_ATOMS: atom_id res chain seq x y z
N MET A 1 -14.56 -0.81 12.03
CA MET A 1 -14.29 0.21 10.99
C MET A 1 -14.69 -0.35 9.63
N GLN A 2 -15.26 0.47 8.76
CA GLN A 2 -15.56 0.11 7.38
C GLN A 2 -14.62 0.82 6.39
N VAL A 3 -14.48 0.28 5.18
CA VAL A 3 -13.68 0.85 4.10
C VAL A 3 -14.58 1.24 2.95
N ILE A 4 -14.47 2.48 2.49
CA ILE A 4 -15.12 3.00 1.28
C ILE A 4 -14.15 2.79 0.10
N LYS A 5 -14.51 1.91 -0.84
CA LYS A 5 -13.75 1.65 -2.07
C LYS A 5 -13.90 2.82 -3.06
N ARG A 6 -13.08 2.80 -4.14
CA ARG A 6 -13.09 3.84 -5.18
C ARG A 6 -14.45 4.00 -5.90
N ASN A 7 -15.20 2.91 -6.02
CA ASN A 7 -16.55 2.89 -6.61
C ASN A 7 -17.66 3.27 -5.61
N GLY A 8 -17.31 3.66 -4.37
CA GLY A 8 -18.26 3.97 -3.30
C GLY A 8 -18.78 2.76 -2.52
N GLU A 9 -18.42 1.53 -2.91
CA GLU A 9 -18.80 0.32 -2.18
C GLU A 9 -18.19 0.32 -0.77
N VAL A 10 -19.00 -0.03 0.23
CA VAL A 10 -18.59 -0.13 1.63
C VAL A 10 -18.39 -1.59 2.00
N THR A 11 -17.23 -1.91 2.57
CA THR A 11 -16.88 -3.27 3.05
C THR A 11 -16.28 -3.22 4.44
N ASP A 12 -16.32 -4.32 5.17
CA ASP A 12 -15.61 -4.41 6.44
C ASP A 12 -14.09 -4.32 6.25
N PHE A 13 -13.45 -3.62 7.18
CA PHE A 13 -12.00 -3.53 7.22
C PHE A 13 -11.39 -4.89 7.55
N ASN A 14 -10.39 -5.30 6.76
CA ASN A 14 -9.61 -6.50 7.02
C ASN A 14 -8.11 -6.17 6.88
N PRO A 15 -7.33 -6.18 7.98
CA PRO A 15 -5.92 -5.83 7.95
C PRO A 15 -5.07 -6.83 7.15
N ASP A 16 -5.50 -8.09 7.00
CA ASP A 16 -4.79 -9.07 6.17
C ASP A 16 -4.70 -8.61 4.70
N LYS A 17 -5.72 -7.90 4.19
CA LYS A 17 -5.65 -7.34 2.83
C LYS A 17 -4.51 -6.34 2.64
N ILE A 18 -4.15 -5.59 3.70
CA ILE A 18 -2.99 -4.69 3.67
C ILE A 18 -1.72 -5.51 3.63
N TYR A 19 -1.58 -6.48 4.54
CA TYR A 19 -0.41 -7.35 4.61
C TYR A 19 -0.15 -8.07 3.29
N GLN A 20 -1.18 -8.69 2.71
CA GLN A 20 -1.07 -9.37 1.41
C GLN A 20 -0.69 -8.42 0.28
N ALA A 21 -1.18 -7.17 0.29
CA ALA A 21 -0.80 -6.18 -0.72
C ALA A 21 0.67 -5.77 -0.59
N ILE A 22 1.16 -5.59 0.64
CA ILE A 22 2.57 -5.31 0.91
C ILE A 22 3.45 -6.48 0.49
N LEU A 23 3.07 -7.73 0.82
CA LEU A 23 3.81 -8.93 0.40
C LEU A 23 3.87 -9.05 -1.12
N LYS A 24 2.78 -8.73 -1.82
CA LYS A 24 2.73 -8.73 -3.29
C LYS A 24 3.67 -7.71 -3.91
N ALA A 25 3.89 -6.55 -3.28
CA ALA A 25 4.91 -5.62 -3.73
C ALA A 25 6.31 -6.16 -3.42
N ALA A 26 6.53 -6.62 -2.18
CA ALA A 26 7.83 -7.11 -1.72
C ALA A 26 8.36 -8.30 -2.54
N GLN A 27 7.50 -9.25 -2.91
CA GLN A 27 7.90 -10.42 -3.70
C GLN A 27 8.37 -10.08 -5.13
N THR A 28 8.06 -8.87 -5.63
CA THR A 28 8.52 -8.44 -6.96
C THR A 28 9.97 -7.97 -6.95
N VAL A 29 10.54 -7.74 -5.75
CA VAL A 29 11.87 -7.15 -5.57
C VAL A 29 12.79 -8.00 -4.70
N TYR A 30 12.23 -8.81 -3.79
CA TYR A 30 12.99 -9.63 -2.86
C TYR A 30 12.42 -11.04 -2.73
N VAL A 31 13.29 -11.99 -2.35
CA VAL A 31 12.84 -13.27 -1.80
C VAL A 31 12.25 -13.03 -0.42
N LEU A 32 11.04 -13.53 -0.17
CA LEU A 32 10.33 -13.35 1.09
C LEU A 32 10.85 -14.32 2.18
N THR A 33 11.93 -13.93 2.84
CA THR A 33 12.42 -14.59 4.06
C THR A 33 11.44 -14.41 5.22
N ASP A 34 11.55 -15.27 6.23
CA ASP A 34 10.69 -15.17 7.43
C ASP A 34 10.90 -13.84 8.16
N ASP A 35 12.13 -13.35 8.27
CA ASP A 35 12.44 -12.06 8.88
C ASP A 35 11.78 -10.90 8.11
N LEU A 36 11.83 -10.91 6.77
CA LEU A 36 11.18 -9.88 5.97
C LEU A 36 9.66 -9.94 6.16
N ARG A 37 9.07 -11.14 6.16
CA ARG A 37 7.62 -11.31 6.42
C ARG A 37 7.21 -10.75 7.79
N GLN A 38 7.98 -11.06 8.83
CA GLN A 38 7.73 -10.54 10.18
C GLN A 38 7.83 -9.01 10.22
N ASN A 39 8.85 -8.43 9.59
CA ASN A 39 9.00 -6.99 9.53
C ASN A 39 7.86 -6.30 8.76
N LEU A 40 7.40 -6.87 7.64
CA LEU A 40 6.26 -6.34 6.88
C LEU A 40 4.92 -6.50 7.63
N ALA A 41 4.81 -7.52 8.48
CA ALA A 41 3.69 -7.64 9.41
C ALA A 41 3.70 -6.52 10.45
N LEU A 42 4.88 -6.12 10.96
CA LEU A 42 5.02 -4.94 11.84
C LEU A 42 4.63 -3.65 11.13
N VAL A 43 4.99 -3.48 9.85
CA VAL A 43 4.54 -2.34 9.03
C VAL A 43 3.01 -2.32 8.94
N THR A 44 2.39 -3.47 8.68
CA THR A 44 0.92 -3.58 8.62
C THR A 44 0.28 -3.22 9.96
N LYS A 45 0.82 -3.72 11.07
CA LYS A 45 0.33 -3.38 12.42
C LYS A 45 0.37 -1.87 12.67
N LYS A 46 1.44 -1.17 12.25
CA LYS A 46 1.53 0.28 12.36
C LYS A 46 0.48 1.02 11.55
N VAL A 47 0.14 0.54 10.34
CA VAL A 47 -0.96 1.10 9.54
C VAL A 47 -2.31 0.93 10.23
N VAL A 48 -2.55 -0.21 10.89
CA VAL A 48 -3.79 -0.43 11.66
C VAL A 48 -3.87 0.56 12.84
N LEU A 49 -2.77 0.76 13.56
CA LEU A 49 -2.70 1.75 14.64
C LEU A 49 -2.96 3.17 14.11
N ASP A 50 -2.41 3.56 12.95
CA ASP A 50 -2.69 4.87 12.33
C ASP A 50 -4.17 5.06 12.04
N LEU A 51 -4.85 4.00 11.60
CA LEU A 51 -6.28 4.03 11.29
C LEU A 51 -7.13 4.15 12.56
N GLU A 52 -6.73 3.47 13.64
CA GLU A 52 -7.37 3.55 14.95
C GLU A 52 -7.18 4.95 15.57
N GLU A 53 -5.96 5.49 15.52
CA GLU A 53 -5.61 6.83 16.01
C GLU A 53 -6.32 7.94 15.22
N ALA A 54 -6.56 7.74 13.92
CA ALA A 54 -7.33 8.67 13.10
C ALA A 54 -8.81 8.78 13.55
N GLY A 55 -9.32 7.82 14.34
CA GLY A 55 -10.64 7.87 14.95
C GLY A 55 -11.80 7.86 13.94
N VAL A 56 -11.58 7.35 12.73
CA VAL A 56 -12.60 7.33 11.67
C VAL A 56 -13.46 6.07 11.72
N GLU A 57 -14.79 6.23 11.70
CA GLU A 57 -15.70 5.08 11.57
C GLU A 57 -15.60 4.42 10.18
N ARG A 58 -15.31 5.24 9.16
CA ARG A 58 -15.15 4.84 7.76
C ARG A 58 -13.90 5.46 7.15
N ALA A 59 -12.95 4.63 6.77
CA ALA A 59 -11.75 5.05 6.05
C ALA A 59 -11.97 4.90 4.53
N THR A 60 -11.44 5.82 3.73
CA THR A 60 -11.39 5.60 2.27
C THR A 60 -10.23 4.67 1.92
N ILE A 61 -10.37 3.91 0.83
CA ILE A 61 -9.27 3.07 0.34
C ILE A 61 -8.02 3.91 0.02
N SER A 62 -8.19 5.15 -0.45
CA SER A 62 -7.09 6.08 -0.71
C SER A 62 -6.31 6.42 0.55
N MET A 63 -7.03 6.69 1.66
CA MET A 63 -6.41 6.99 2.96
C MET A 63 -5.57 5.81 3.45
N ILE A 64 -6.10 4.59 3.39
CA ILE A 64 -5.36 3.37 3.76
C ILE A 64 -4.13 3.22 2.87
N GLN A 65 -4.26 3.42 1.56
CA GLN A 65 -3.14 3.35 0.62
C GLN A 65 -2.03 4.34 0.98
N SER A 66 -2.36 5.60 1.24
CA SER A 66 -1.39 6.62 1.66
C SER A 66 -0.70 6.27 2.98
N MET A 67 -1.41 5.70 3.94
CA MET A 67 -0.81 5.23 5.21
C MET A 67 0.18 4.09 4.97
N VAL A 68 -0.15 3.13 4.10
CA VAL A 68 0.76 2.04 3.72
C VAL A 68 2.03 2.59 3.06
N GLU A 69 1.88 3.52 2.11
CA GLU A 69 3.00 4.16 1.41
C GLU A 69 3.93 4.87 2.40
N ASN A 70 3.36 5.69 3.30
CA ASN A 70 4.11 6.40 4.33
C ASN A 70 4.83 5.45 5.29
N ARG A 71 4.19 4.34 5.70
CA ARG A 71 4.80 3.37 6.62
C ARG A 71 5.90 2.55 5.96
N LEU A 72 5.79 2.20 4.68
CA LEU A 72 6.88 1.55 3.94
C LEU A 72 8.09 2.48 3.79
N LEU A 73 7.86 3.72 3.37
CA LEU A 73 8.91 4.74 3.24
C LEU A 73 9.58 5.04 4.58
N GLY A 74 8.79 5.29 5.63
CA GLY A 74 9.30 5.60 6.97
C GLY A 74 10.04 4.43 7.65
N ALA A 75 9.81 3.19 7.20
CA ALA A 75 10.55 2.01 7.65
C ALA A 75 11.80 1.72 6.79
N GLY A 76 12.09 2.54 5.77
CA GLY A 76 13.23 2.36 4.88
C GLY A 76 13.04 1.31 3.79
N TYR A 77 11.82 0.78 3.60
CA TYR A 77 11.51 -0.17 2.53
C TYR A 77 11.28 0.55 1.19
N ILE A 78 12.27 1.34 0.76
CA ILE A 78 12.18 2.24 -0.39
C ILE A 78 11.78 1.49 -1.66
N THR A 79 12.49 0.40 -1.99
CA THR A 79 12.22 -0.38 -3.20
C THR A 79 10.86 -1.09 -3.17
N ILE A 80 10.39 -1.52 -1.99
CA ILE A 80 9.05 -2.08 -1.85
C ILE A 80 7.99 -0.99 -2.04
N ALA A 81 8.23 0.20 -1.50
CA ALA A 81 7.35 1.35 -1.65
C ALA A 81 7.23 1.78 -3.12
N GLU A 82 8.35 1.85 -3.86
CA GLU A 82 8.36 2.15 -5.31
C GLU A 82 7.41 1.22 -6.08
N HIS A 83 7.53 -0.08 -5.86
CA HIS A 83 6.73 -1.09 -6.55
C HIS A 83 5.26 -1.06 -6.11
N TYR A 84 4.99 -0.84 -4.81
CA TYR A 84 3.63 -0.69 -4.30
C TYR A 84 2.93 0.54 -4.91
N ILE A 85 3.60 1.70 -4.90
CA ILE A 85 3.06 2.96 -5.44
C ILE A 85 2.89 2.85 -6.96
N SER A 86 3.88 2.32 -7.67
CA SER A 86 3.81 2.11 -9.12
C SER A 86 2.60 1.28 -9.50
N TYR A 87 2.42 0.13 -8.83
CA TYR A 87 1.26 -0.74 -9.06
C TYR A 87 -0.06 -0.02 -8.77
N ARG A 88 -0.16 0.74 -7.67
CA ARG A 88 -1.38 1.48 -7.34
C ARG A 88 -1.69 2.52 -8.41
N LEU A 89 -0.70 3.32 -8.82
CA LEU A 89 -0.87 4.35 -9.84
C LEU A 89 -1.26 3.73 -11.18
N GLN A 90 -0.63 2.63 -11.60
CA GLN A 90 -1.01 1.91 -12.80
C GLN A 90 -2.48 1.46 -12.72
N ARG A 91 -2.91 0.88 -11.59
CA ARG A 91 -4.30 0.48 -11.39
C ARG A 91 -5.28 1.66 -11.40
N ASP A 92 -4.86 2.85 -10.96
CA ASP A 92 -5.66 4.05 -11.06
C ASP A 92 -5.78 4.53 -12.52
N LEU A 93 -4.72 4.42 -13.33
CA LEU A 93 -4.76 4.70 -14.76
C LEU A 93 -5.67 3.72 -15.52
N ASP A 94 -5.57 2.42 -15.21
CA ASP A 94 -6.42 1.38 -15.81
C ASP A 94 -7.91 1.69 -15.59
N ARG A 95 -8.27 2.09 -14.36
CA ARG A 95 -9.65 2.47 -14.01
C ARG A 95 -10.17 3.70 -14.74
N ASN A 96 -9.27 4.63 -15.07
CA ASN A 96 -9.59 5.86 -15.78
C ASN A 96 -9.47 5.74 -17.31
N GLY A 97 -9.18 4.53 -17.83
CA GLY A 97 -9.09 4.27 -19.27
C GLY A 97 -7.75 4.65 -19.91
N TYR A 98 -6.70 4.88 -19.12
CA TYR A 98 -5.36 5.22 -19.61
C TYR A 98 -4.38 4.04 -19.59
N GLY A 99 -4.80 2.86 -19.15
CA GLY A 99 -3.92 1.69 -18.94
C GLY A 99 -3.15 1.25 -20.18
N ASP A 100 -3.74 1.39 -21.37
CA ASP A 100 -3.11 1.01 -22.64
C ASP A 100 -2.23 2.13 -23.24
N HIS A 101 -2.25 3.31 -22.63
CA HIS A 101 -1.58 4.51 -23.14
C HIS A 101 -0.42 4.98 -22.27
N ILE A 102 -0.42 4.61 -20.99
CA ILE A 102 0.55 5.10 -20.00
C ILE A 102 1.00 3.94 -19.12
N ALA A 103 2.31 3.71 -19.10
CA ALA A 103 2.97 2.82 -18.17
C ALA A 103 3.60 3.62 -17.03
N VAL A 104 3.35 3.21 -15.79
CA VAL A 104 3.95 3.82 -14.61
C VAL A 104 5.30 3.17 -14.30
N HIS A 105 6.34 3.99 -14.33
CA HIS A 105 7.66 3.66 -13.81
C HIS A 105 8.03 4.69 -12.75
N LEU A 106 8.05 4.27 -11.48
CA LEU A 106 8.52 5.09 -10.37
C LEU A 106 9.90 4.62 -9.93
N HIS A 107 10.82 5.56 -9.80
CA HIS A 107 12.12 5.34 -9.19
C HIS A 107 12.43 6.52 -8.26
N PHE A 108 12.82 6.21 -7.03
CA PHE A 108 13.31 7.15 -6.04
C PHE A 108 14.83 7.22 -6.13
N GLU A 109 15.34 8.41 -6.40
CA GLU A 109 16.77 8.68 -6.33
C GLU A 109 17.15 9.13 -4.92
N GLN A 110 18.18 8.49 -4.36
CA GLN A 110 18.75 8.95 -3.11
C GLN A 110 19.65 10.16 -3.37
N ILE A 111 19.26 11.33 -2.85
CA ILE A 111 19.96 12.58 -3.12
C ILE A 111 21.22 12.75 -2.25
N ARG A 112 21.45 11.93 -1.21
CA ARG A 112 22.64 11.94 -0.34
C ARG A 112 22.93 10.60 0.31
#